data_AF-A0A7X9CAG6-F1
#
_entry.id   AF-A0A7X9CAG6-F1
#
_cell.length_a   1.000
_cell.length_b   1.000
_cell.length_c   1.000
_cell.angle_alpha   90.00
_cell.angle_beta   90.00
_cell.angle_gamma   90.00
#
_symmetry.space_group_name_H-M   'P 1'
#
loop_
_entity.id
_entity.type
_entity.pdbx_description
1 polymer ?
#
loop_
_entity_poly.entity_id
_entity_poly.type
_entity_poly.pdbx_seq_one_letter_code
_entity_poly.pdbx_strand_id
1 'polypeptide(L)' 'EIEWDYARALDPATLETIGPDHRGEVLLVLAGRVEGTRLLDAAVAVATAP' A
#
# COMPACT_ATOMS: atom_id res chain seq x y z
N GLU A 1 14.03 -10.82 8.87
CA GLU A 1 13.58 -10.92 7.45
C GLU A 1 12.06 -10.78 7.45
N ILE A 2 11.46 -10.18 6.43
CA ILE A 2 10.00 -10.04 6.33
C ILE A 2 9.47 -10.89 5.18
N GLU A 3 8.50 -11.75 5.47
CA GLU A 3 7.73 -12.47 4.47
C GLU A 3 6.50 -11.63 4.11
N TRP A 4 6.47 -11.05 2.91
CA TRP A 4 5.39 -10.16 2.49
C TRP A 4 4.15 -10.95 2.02
N ASP A 5 2.99 -10.67 2.63
CA ASP A 5 1.69 -11.07 2.07
C ASP A 5 1.32 -10.12 0.92
N TYR A 6 1.46 -8.81 1.16
CA TYR A 6 1.27 -7.77 0.14
C TYR A 6 1.93 -6.45 0.53
N ALA A 7 2.24 -5.68 -0.51
CA ALA A 7 2.53 -4.25 -0.48
C ALA A 7 1.84 -3.65 -1.70
N ARG A 8 0.86 -2.75 -1.49
CA ARG A 8 0.03 -2.19 -2.57
C ARG A 8 -0.18 -0.70 -2.38
N ALA A 9 -0.26 0.00 -3.50
CA ALA A 9 -0.77 1.37 -3.60
C ALA A 9 -2.16 1.32 -4.23
N LEU A 10 -3.16 1.84 -3.52
CA LEU A 10 -4.57 1.74 -3.89
C LEU A 10 -5.19 3.13 -4.00
N ASP A 11 -6.23 3.23 -4.83
CA ASP A 11 -7.13 4.37 -4.82
C ASP A 11 -7.95 4.29 -3.52
N PRO A 12 -7.93 5.31 -2.65
CA PRO A 12 -8.61 5.26 -1.36
C PRO A 12 -10.14 5.16 -1.48
N ALA A 13 -10.73 5.57 -2.60
CA ALA A 13 -12.17 5.53 -2.82
C ALA A 13 -12.66 4.17 -3.33
N THR A 14 -11.85 3.47 -4.15
CA THR A 14 -12.26 2.19 -4.77
C THR A 14 -11.55 0.97 -4.19
N LEU A 15 -10.42 1.16 -3.50
CA LEU A 15 -9.50 0.12 -3.05
C LEU A 15 -8.90 -0.72 -4.20
N GLU A 16 -8.99 -0.22 -5.43
CA GLU A 16 -8.34 -0.83 -6.59
C GLU A 16 -6.88 -0.34 -6.70
N THR A 17 -6.04 -1.13 -7.37
CA THR A 17 -4.63 -0.76 -7.56
C THR A 17 -4.50 0.44 -8.49
N ILE A 18 -3.73 1.44 -8.09
CA ILE A 18 -3.49 2.63 -8.92
C ILE A 18 -2.51 2.32 -10.05
N GLY A 19 -2.72 2.97 -11.19
CA GLY A 19 -1.77 2.96 -12.31
C GLY A 19 -0.70 4.06 -12.20
N PRO A 20 0.31 4.06 -13.09
CA PRO A 20 1.39 5.06 -13.11
C PRO A 20 0.91 6.49 -13.38
N ASP A 21 -0.27 6.64 -13.98
CA ASP A 21 -0.87 7.95 -14.28
C ASP A 21 -1.73 8.50 -13.13
N HIS A 22 -1.88 7.75 -12.04
CA HIS A 22 -2.64 8.20 -10.87
C HIS A 22 -2.01 9.44 -10.25
N ARG A 23 -2.84 10.38 -9.82
CA ARG A 23 -2.43 11.64 -9.16
C ARG A 23 -3.36 11.89 -7.98
N GLY A 24 -2.80 12.51 -6.94
CA GLY A 24 -3.55 12.82 -5.73
C GLY A 24 -3.40 11.74 -4.67
N GLU A 25 -4.42 11.57 -3.84
CA GLU A 25 -4.35 10.71 -2.66
C GLU A 25 -4.20 9.23 -3.04
N VAL A 26 -3.37 8.53 -2.27
CA VAL A 26 -3.06 7.11 -2.41
C VAL A 26 -3.08 6.46 -1.04
N LEU A 27 -3.73 5.32 -0.93
CA LEU A 27 -3.65 4.46 0.24
C LEU A 27 -2.58 3.39 0.04
N LEU A 28 -1.52 3.46 0.84
CA LEU A 28 -0.50 2.42 0.92
C LEU A 28 -0.94 1.39 1.95
N VAL A 29 -0.99 0.12 1.56
CA VAL A 29 -1.31 -1.00 2.47
C VAL A 29 -0.21 -2.05 2.43
N LEU A 30 0.19 -2.48 3.62
CA LEU A 30 1.32 -3.38 3.86
C LEU A 30 0.88 -4.49 4.82
N ALA A 31 1.21 -5.73 4.48
CA ALA A 31 1.11 -6.84 5.41
C ALA A 31 2.22 -7.84 5.19
N GLY A 32 2.74 -8.39 6.28
CA GLY A 32 3.77 -9.42 6.24
C GLY A 32 3.97 -10.09 7.59
N ARG A 33 4.79 -11.14 7.61
CA ARG A 33 5.20 -11.85 8.83
C ARG A 33 6.62 -11.47 9.22
N VAL A 34 6.79 -11.14 10.51
CA VAL A 34 8.08 -10.92 11.17
C VAL A 34 8.14 -11.87 12.36
N GLU A 35 9.12 -12.78 12.36
CA GLU A 35 9.31 -13.77 13.43
C GLU A 35 8.00 -14.53 13.78
N GLY A 36 7.26 -14.95 12.75
CA GLY A 36 5.98 -15.67 12.89
C GLY A 36 4.76 -14.80 13.25
N THR A 37 4.96 -13.52 13.56
CA THR A 37 3.87 -12.58 13.85
C THR A 37 3.43 -11.87 12.59
N ARG A 38 2.13 -11.93 12.28
CA ARG A 38 1.55 -11.19 11.16
C ARG A 38 1.23 -9.76 11.57
N LEU A 39 1.83 -8.81 10.87
CA LEU A 39 1.64 -7.37 11.07
C LEU A 39 0.95 -6.77 9.85
N LEU A 40 0.20 -5.70 10.09
CA LEU A 40 -0.47 -4.91 9.07
C LEU A 40 -0.28 -3.43 9.38
N ASP A 41 -0.09 -2.64 8.34
CA ASP A 41 0.00 -1.19 8.46
C ASP A 41 -0.56 -0.52 7.20
N ALA A 42 -1.00 0.72 7.34
CA ALA A 42 -1.51 1.52 6.24
C ALA A 42 -1.19 3.01 6.43
N ALA A 43 -0.87 3.67 5.34
CA ALA A 43 -0.56 5.10 5.33
C ALA A 43 -1.21 5.78 4.13
N VAL A 44 -1.69 7.01 4.33
CA VAL A 44 -2.15 7.87 3.24
C VAL A 44 -1.00 8.74 2.77
N ALA A 45 -0.80 8.80 1.46
CA ALA A 45 0.21 9.63 0.80
C ALA A 45 -0.40 10.37 -0.40
N VAL A 46 0.34 11.31 -0.98
CA VAL A 46 -0.06 12.03 -2.20
C VAL A 46 0.94 11.73 -3.32
N ALA A 47 0.46 11.16 -4.43
CA ALA A 47 1.23 10.96 -5.65
C ALA A 47 1.31 12.28 -6.44
N THR A 48 2.49 12.90 -6.45
CA THR A 48 2.72 14.24 -7.02
C THR A 48 3.31 14.22 -8.44
N ALA A 49 4.04 13.19 -8.83
CA ALA A 49 4.60 12.94 -10.17
C ALA A 49 5.18 11.51 -10.24
N PRO A 50 5.33 10.90 -11.43
CA PRO A 50 6.16 9.71 -11.63
C PRO A 50 7.67 10.03 -11.46
#